data_AF-A0A9E2PVH5-F1
#
_entry.id   AF-A0A9E2PVH5-F1
#
_cell.length_a   1.000
_cell.length_b   1.000
_cell.length_c   1.000
_cell.angle_alpha   90.00
_cell.angle_beta   90.00
_cell.angle_gamma   90.00
#
_symmetry.space_group_name_H-M   'P 1'
#
loop_
_entity.id
_entity.type
_entity.pdbx_description
1 polymer ?
#
loop_
_entity_poly.entity_id
_entity_poly.type
_entity_poly.pdbx_seq_one_letter_code
_entity_poly.pdbx_strand_id
1 'polypeptide(L)' 'PTTGPYARMSARAALVSSESGDIRFRIDGGLPTISSGHYFTNGDTLVLTGTQAIQQFRGIRCGDTNGVLRVTYFY' A
#
# COMPACT_ATOMS: atom_id res chain seq x y z
N PRO A 1 -10.06 11.04 4.40
CA PRO A 1 -9.49 12.29 4.95
C PRO A 1 -10.33 13.52 4.55
N THR A 2 -10.80 14.31 5.51
CA THR A 2 -11.85 15.34 5.32
C THR A 2 -11.36 16.79 5.25
N THR A 3 -10.04 17.04 5.26
CA THR A 3 -9.51 18.43 5.21
C THR A 3 -8.10 18.47 4.58
N GLY A 4 -7.91 19.36 3.59
CA GLY A 4 -6.71 19.54 2.76
C GLY A 4 -7.04 19.90 1.30
N PRO A 5 -6.09 20.41 0.50
CA PRO A 5 -6.33 20.83 -0.90
C PRO A 5 -6.82 19.69 -1.82
N TYR A 6 -6.66 18.44 -1.40
CA TYR A 6 -7.13 17.23 -2.09
C TYR A 6 -8.25 16.50 -1.32
N ALA A 7 -8.84 17.15 -0.31
CA ALA A 7 -9.95 16.57 0.45
C ALA A 7 -11.13 16.30 -0.50
N ARG A 8 -11.60 15.06 -0.52
CA ARG A 8 -12.68 14.54 -1.40
C ARG A 8 -12.30 14.27 -2.85
N MET A 9 -11.04 14.49 -3.27
CA MET A 9 -10.57 13.95 -4.55
C MET A 9 -10.16 12.49 -4.38
N SER A 10 -10.86 11.62 -5.10
CA SER A 10 -10.57 10.20 -5.10
C SER A 10 -9.26 9.98 -5.87
N ALA A 11 -8.18 9.68 -5.17
CA ALA A 11 -6.88 9.40 -5.80
C ALA A 11 -7.05 8.30 -6.85
N ARG A 12 -6.69 8.61 -8.10
CA ARG A 12 -6.82 7.68 -9.24
C ARG A 12 -5.72 6.63 -9.24
N ALA A 13 -4.54 7.00 -8.74
CA ALA A 13 -3.44 6.08 -8.55
C ALA A 13 -2.64 6.43 -7.29
N ALA A 14 -1.93 5.46 -6.72
CA ALA A 14 -0.95 5.66 -5.67
C ALA A 14 0.30 4.85 -5.98
N LEU A 15 1.46 5.50 -5.97
CA LEU A 15 2.76 4.83 -5.99
C LEU A 15 3.14 4.50 -4.55
N VAL A 16 3.40 3.23 -4.29
CA VAL A 16 3.88 2.71 -3.01
C VAL A 16 5.28 2.16 -3.24
N SER A 17 6.23 2.57 -2.42
CA SER A 17 7.62 2.09 -2.47
C SER A 17 7.99 1.52 -1.11
N SER A 18 8.63 0.34 -1.08
CA SER A 18 9.21 -0.20 0.16
C SER A 18 10.64 0.31 0.32
N GLU A 19 10.89 1.12 1.34
CA GLU A 19 12.24 1.63 1.65
C GLU A 19 13.00 0.74 2.64
N SER A 20 12.28 -0.07 3.42
CA SER A 20 12.88 -0.95 4.43
C SER A 20 11.92 -2.10 4.72
N GLY A 21 12.46 -3.29 4.96
CA GLY A 21 11.70 -4.47 5.38
C GLY A 21 10.76 -5.02 4.30
N ASP A 22 10.53 -6.33 4.37
CA ASP A 22 9.58 -6.99 3.48
C ASP A 22 8.17 -6.93 4.09
N ILE A 23 7.17 -6.83 3.23
CA ILE A 23 5.77 -6.86 3.66
C ILE A 23 4.97 -7.81 2.77
N ARG A 24 3.81 -8.21 3.27
CA ARG A 24 2.78 -8.81 2.45
C ARG A 24 1.58 -7.91 2.37
N PHE A 25 1.04 -7.74 1.17
CA PHE A 25 -0.13 -6.91 0.95
C PHE A 25 -1.20 -7.62 0.14
N ARG A 26 -2.44 -7.15 0.28
CA ARG A 26 -3.54 -7.45 -0.62
C ARG A 26 -4.27 -6.15 -0.98
N ILE A 27 -4.87 -6.16 -2.16
CA ILE A 27 -5.64 -5.03 -2.71
C ILE A 27 -7.13 -5.34 -2.83
N ASP A 28 -7.53 -6.57 -2.49
CA ASP A 28 -8.90 -7.08 -2.56
C ASP A 28 -9.70 -6.84 -1.27
N GLY A 29 -9.10 -6.18 -0.27
CA GLY A 29 -9.71 -5.90 1.02
C GLY A 29 -9.59 -7.06 2.02
N GLY A 30 -9.07 -8.21 1.59
CA GLY A 30 -8.76 -9.33 2.48
C GLY A 30 -7.59 -9.00 3.40
N LEU A 31 -7.59 -9.60 4.59
CA LEU A 31 -6.46 -9.46 5.52
C LEU A 31 -5.28 -10.32 5.02
N PRO A 32 -4.12 -9.72 4.68
CA PRO A 32 -2.91 -10.49 4.46
C PRO A 32 -2.48 -11.16 5.77
N THR A 33 -1.81 -12.30 5.65
CA THR A 33 -1.11 -12.96 6.75
C THR A 33 0.38 -13.06 6.43
N ILE A 34 1.16 -13.51 7.40
CA ILE A 34 2.59 -13.82 7.21
C ILE A 34 2.87 -14.98 6.22
N SER A 35 1.84 -15.57 5.62
CA SER A 35 1.97 -16.61 4.58
C SER A 35 1.02 -16.40 3.40
N SER A 36 0.10 -15.43 3.48
CA SER A 36 -0.93 -15.18 2.47
C SER A 36 -0.95 -13.73 2.04
N GLY A 37 -0.82 -13.49 0.74
CA GLY A 37 -0.77 -12.16 0.13
C GLY A 37 0.36 -12.05 -0.88
N HIS A 38 0.39 -10.92 -1.59
CA HIS A 38 1.49 -10.61 -2.50
C HIS A 38 2.71 -10.19 -1.70
N TYR A 39 3.86 -10.79 -2.04
CA TYR A 39 5.14 -10.43 -1.44
C TYR A 39 5.60 -9.09 -2.01
N PHE A 40 6.03 -8.20 -1.13
CA PHE A 40 6.60 -6.91 -1.49
C PHE A 40 7.92 -6.78 -0.78
N THR A 41 8.97 -6.99 -1.57
CA THR A 41 10.34 -6.90 -1.10
C THR A 41 10.75 -5.45 -0.87
N ASN A 42 11.69 -5.26 0.04
CA ASN A 42 12.42 -4.00 0.15
C ASN A 42 13.04 -3.59 -1.21
N GLY A 43 12.88 -2.32 -1.59
CA GLY A 43 13.35 -1.75 -2.85
C GLY A 43 12.36 -1.87 -4.00
N ASP A 44 11.26 -2.61 -3.81
CA ASP A 44 10.23 -2.74 -4.83
C ASP A 44 9.25 -1.57 -4.81
N THR A 45 8.57 -1.36 -5.95
CA THR A 45 7.57 -0.32 -6.14
C THR A 45 6.29 -0.89 -6.73
N LEU A 46 5.16 -0.53 -6.12
CA LEU A 46 3.83 -0.95 -6.51
C LEU A 46 3.01 0.28 -6.92
N VAL A 47 2.40 0.23 -8.09
CA VAL A 47 1.42 1.23 -8.52
C VAL A 47 0.03 0.68 -8.30
N LEU A 48 -0.69 1.23 -7.33
CA LEU A 48 -2.10 0.97 -7.10
C LEU A 48 -2.90 1.87 -8.03
N THR A 49 -3.70 1.27 -8.91
CA THR A 49 -4.58 2.00 -9.82
C THR A 49 -6.03 1.77 -9.44
N GLY A 50 -6.80 2.84 -9.32
CA GLY A 50 -8.20 2.79 -8.91
C GLY A 50 -8.38 3.09 -7.42
N THR A 51 -9.37 3.92 -7.15
CA THR A 51 -9.74 4.39 -5.82
C THR A 51 -10.10 3.26 -4.87
N GLN A 52 -10.75 2.21 -5.40
CA GLN A 52 -11.13 1.04 -4.63
C GLN A 52 -9.92 0.20 -4.19
N ALA A 53 -8.94 -0.02 -5.07
CA ALA A 53 -7.72 -0.76 -4.73
C ALA A 53 -6.90 -0.01 -3.65
N ILE A 54 -6.87 1.32 -3.71
CA ILE A 54 -6.22 2.16 -2.70
C ILE A 54 -6.94 2.06 -1.35
N GLN A 55 -8.28 2.08 -1.34
CA GLN A 55 -9.07 1.95 -0.11
C GLN A 55 -9.03 0.54 0.51
N GLN A 56 -8.91 -0.47 -0.34
CA GLN A 56 -8.88 -1.88 0.04
C GLN A 56 -7.46 -2.41 0.29
N PHE A 57 -6.44 -1.56 0.11
CA PHE A 57 -5.06 -1.93 0.40
C PHE A 57 -4.88 -2.26 1.88
N ARG A 58 -4.45 -3.49 2.14
CA ARG A 58 -4.12 -4.01 3.47
C ARG A 58 -2.72 -4.58 3.41
N GLY A 59 -1.83 -4.15 4.31
CA GLY A 59 -0.46 -4.64 4.42
C GLY A 59 -0.15 -5.15 5.82
N ILE A 60 0.68 -6.17 5.92
CA ILE A 60 1.25 -6.68 7.18
C ILE A 60 2.76 -6.86 7.01
N ARG A 61 3.51 -6.61 8.08
CA ARG A 61 4.96 -6.90 8.11
C ARG A 61 5.22 -8.37 7.79
N CYS A 62 6.28 -8.62 7.05
CA CYS A 62 6.77 -9.97 6.79
C CYS A 62 8.20 -10.09 7.31
N GLY A 63 8.44 -11.03 8.23
CA GLY A 63 9.73 -11.22 8.89
C GLY A 63 9.94 -10.29 10.08
N ASP A 64 11.21 -10.08 10.44
CA ASP A 64 11.62 -9.47 11.71
C ASP A 64 11.94 -7.98 11.63
N THR A 65 12.09 -7.44 10.41
CA THR A 65 12.38 -6.01 10.20
C THR A 65 11.10 -5.24 9.94
N ASN A 66 10.97 -4.05 10.53
CA ASN A 66 9.83 -3.17 10.28
C ASN A 66 9.86 -2.62 8.86
N GLY A 67 8.72 -2.76 8.19
CA GLY A 67 8.46 -2.25 6.85
C GLY A 67 8.27 -0.73 6.85
N VAL A 68 9.00 0.02 6.01
CA VAL A 68 8.72 1.45 5.76
C VAL A 68 8.16 1.60 4.35
N LEU A 69 6.89 1.99 4.27
CA LEU A 69 6.22 2.25 3.00
C LEU A 69 6.12 3.74 2.76
N ARG A 70 6.62 4.19 1.61
CA ARG A 70 6.45 5.55 1.14
C ARG A 70 5.35 5.57 0.08
N VAL A 71 4.34 6.43 0.29
CA VAL A 71 3.16 6.49 -0.56
C VAL A 71 3.01 7.87 -1.17
N THR A 72 2.86 7.93 -2.49
CA THR A 72 2.57 9.15 -3.25
C THR A 72 1.24 8.98 -3.97
N TYR A 73 0.30 9.89 -3.75
CA TYR A 73 -1.03 9.84 -4.36
C TYR A 73 -1.08 10.73 -5.61
N PHE A 74 -1.71 10.23 -6.66
CA PHE A 74 -2.05 10.96 -7.87
C PHE A 74 -3.57 11.20 -7.88
N TYR A 75 -3.97 12.46 -8.00
CA TYR A 75 -5.37 12.93 -7.98
C TYR A 75 -5.86 13.28 -9.39
#